data_AF-A0AAD6YXM0-F1
#
_entry.id   AF-A0AAD6YXM0-F1
#
_cell.length_a   1.000
_cell.length_b   1.000
_cell.length_c   1.000
_cell.angle_alpha   90.00
_cell.angle_beta   90.00
_cell.angle_gamma   90.00
#
_symmetry.space_group_name_H-M   'P 1'
#
loop_
_entity.id
_entity.type
_entity.pdbx_description
1 polymer ?
#
loop_
_entity_poly.entity_id
_entity_poly.type
_entity_poly.pdbx_seq_one_letter_code
_entity_poly.pdbx_strand_id
1 'polypeptide(L)'
;MSASQSLLARGRARRAHTQNLPASETPRSSSPLPFNSSPGGPLTPMSPFLPPNLPATRPGQLLKFGERILKRVKLSTEGVAEARAYCEITNRDERDVFEFIHLLELKDLLKNSVETQVTQWKPTAALLKIFQKYIWALLLLPATQYYAGTVEMTIIDAMRSSGTSGLPAADVVDNETLVREIARELSIARSQFKKAVTDSMQENNELDIATLTASLVSHSSHVNATLGLYFRVAFVRLHCTLGHSNAEFWPKVDQELSALRKAGSTEFISALEVNYEDDVEHYGDPITSKHKTGSGVDESSPKWLQTLNSLAPKIQQFTKRQGTKRKRSRVDSEVDEPADEPGNEDDQAVQQPDQDGEQLSGPTEDNVEG
;
A
#
# COMPACT_ATOMS: atom_id res chain seq x y z
N MET A 1 -7.77 -24.06 -18.65
CA MET A 1 -7.51 -22.88 -19.50
C MET A 1 -6.01 -22.61 -19.54
N SER A 2 -5.42 -22.53 -20.74
CA SER A 2 -3.98 -22.31 -20.94
C SER A 2 -3.56 -20.93 -20.42
N ALA A 3 -2.33 -20.86 -19.91
CA ALA A 3 -1.73 -19.70 -19.26
C ALA A 3 -1.87 -18.39 -20.07
N SER A 4 -2.47 -17.38 -19.44
CA SER A 4 -2.17 -15.95 -19.61
C SER A 4 -2.01 -15.43 -21.05
N GLN A 5 -2.89 -15.80 -21.99
CA GLN A 5 -2.97 -15.04 -23.24
C GLN A 5 -3.47 -13.63 -22.94
N SER A 6 -2.68 -12.61 -23.34
CA SER A 6 -3.05 -11.20 -23.23
C SER A 6 -4.44 -10.95 -23.82
N LEU A 7 -5.20 -10.00 -23.26
CA LEU A 7 -6.51 -9.60 -23.79
C LEU A 7 -6.45 -9.26 -25.29
N LEU A 8 -5.32 -8.72 -25.77
CA LEU A 8 -5.09 -8.46 -27.19
C LEU A 8 -5.09 -9.74 -28.03
N ALA A 9 -4.45 -10.79 -27.54
CA ALA A 9 -4.41 -12.07 -28.23
C ALA A 9 -5.81 -12.70 -28.26
N ARG A 10 -6.55 -12.63 -27.14
CA ARG A 10 -7.94 -13.10 -27.05
C ARG A 10 -8.86 -12.33 -27.99
N GLY A 11 -8.81 -10.99 -27.99
CA GLY A 11 -9.64 -10.16 -28.85
C GLY A 11 -9.36 -10.40 -30.35
N ARG A 12 -8.07 -10.55 -30.73
CA ARG A 12 -7.69 -10.90 -32.10
C ARG A 12 -8.15 -12.30 -32.50
N ALA A 13 -8.01 -13.28 -31.61
CA ALA A 13 -8.44 -14.65 -31.86
C ALA A 13 -9.97 -14.74 -31.99
N ARG A 14 -10.74 -14.08 -31.12
CA ARG A 14 -12.21 -14.07 -31.19
C ARG A 14 -12.72 -13.44 -32.48
N ARG A 15 -12.17 -12.31 -32.95
CA ARG A 15 -12.54 -11.73 -34.26
C ARG A 15 -12.27 -12.67 -35.44
N ALA A 16 -11.21 -13.47 -35.35
CA ALA A 16 -10.94 -14.48 -36.37
C ALA A 16 -11.89 -15.70 -36.26
N HIS A 17 -12.44 -15.95 -35.07
CA HIS A 17 -13.32 -17.08 -34.80
C HIS A 17 -14.81 -16.79 -34.99
N THR A 18 -15.29 -15.55 -34.83
CA THR A 18 -16.70 -15.17 -35.09
C THR A 18 -17.12 -15.33 -36.56
N GLN A 19 -16.21 -15.68 -37.46
CA GLN A 19 -16.52 -16.07 -38.83
C GLN A 19 -16.83 -17.56 -39.01
N ASN A 20 -16.62 -18.43 -38.02
CA ASN A 20 -16.86 -19.85 -38.16
C ASN A 20 -17.15 -20.54 -36.80
N LEU A 21 -18.38 -21.06 -36.69
CA LEU A 21 -18.82 -22.26 -35.95
C LEU A 21 -19.70 -22.11 -34.68
N PRO A 22 -20.53 -23.16 -34.39
CA PRO A 22 -21.55 -23.19 -33.35
C PRO A 22 -21.12 -23.93 -32.06
N ALA A 23 -22.03 -23.91 -31.07
CA ALA A 23 -21.84 -24.19 -29.63
C ALA A 23 -22.16 -25.63 -29.16
N SER A 24 -21.57 -26.06 -28.02
CA SER A 24 -22.20 -26.81 -26.89
C SER A 24 -21.17 -26.98 -25.74
N GLU A 25 -21.47 -26.64 -24.48
CA GLU A 25 -22.04 -27.42 -23.34
C GLU A 25 -21.02 -27.88 -22.26
N THR A 26 -21.37 -27.56 -21.01
CA THR A 26 -20.76 -27.82 -19.67
C THR A 26 -21.11 -29.22 -19.12
N PRO A 27 -20.47 -29.84 -18.06
CA PRO A 27 -20.64 -29.43 -16.63
C PRO A 27 -19.61 -29.86 -15.51
N ARG A 28 -19.67 -29.10 -14.39
CA ARG A 28 -19.70 -29.41 -12.91
C ARG A 28 -18.61 -30.15 -12.06
N SER A 29 -18.58 -29.72 -10.77
CA SER A 29 -18.30 -30.44 -9.48
C SER A 29 -16.87 -30.27 -8.89
N SER A 30 -16.55 -30.10 -7.59
CA SER A 30 -17.22 -30.16 -6.26
C SER A 30 -16.29 -29.62 -5.12
N SER A 31 -16.86 -28.85 -4.18
CA SER A 31 -16.78 -28.72 -2.68
C SER A 31 -15.53 -29.11 -1.80
N PRO A 32 -15.50 -28.87 -0.45
CA PRO A 32 -14.52 -27.98 0.23
C PRO A 32 -13.81 -28.63 1.46
N LEU A 33 -12.94 -27.93 2.22
CA LEU A 33 -12.76 -28.10 3.70
C LEU A 33 -11.87 -26.96 4.32
N PRO A 34 -11.98 -26.69 5.65
CA PRO A 34 -11.44 -25.49 6.33
C PRO A 34 -10.26 -25.77 7.28
N PHE A 35 -9.47 -24.75 7.63
CA PHE A 35 -8.58 -24.80 8.80
C PHE A 35 -8.51 -23.48 9.59
N ASN A 36 -8.36 -23.71 10.88
CA ASN A 36 -8.52 -22.89 12.08
C ASN A 36 -7.46 -21.78 12.24
N SER A 37 -7.78 -20.70 12.98
CA SER A 37 -6.82 -19.69 13.44
C SER A 37 -7.12 -19.35 14.90
N SER A 38 -6.07 -19.27 15.74
CA SER A 38 -6.16 -18.85 17.15
C SER A 38 -5.37 -17.54 17.39
N PRO A 39 -5.72 -16.75 18.42
CA PRO A 39 -5.34 -15.33 18.55
C PRO A 39 -4.13 -15.08 19.47
N GLY A 40 -3.34 -14.06 19.16
CA GLY A 40 -2.25 -13.53 20.00
C GLY A 40 -2.71 -12.38 20.89
N GLY A 41 -2.36 -12.44 22.17
CA GLY A 41 -2.61 -11.42 23.19
C GLY A 41 -1.53 -10.33 23.30
N PRO A 42 -1.70 -9.35 24.21
CA PRO A 42 -1.05 -8.04 24.18
C PRO A 42 0.28 -7.96 24.95
N LEU A 43 1.19 -7.12 24.47
CA LEU A 43 2.45 -6.77 25.16
C LEU A 43 2.31 -5.43 25.91
N THR A 44 2.65 -5.44 27.19
CA THR A 44 2.84 -4.26 28.04
C THR A 44 4.22 -3.63 27.84
N PRO A 45 4.35 -2.29 27.83
CA PRO A 45 5.65 -1.63 27.71
C PRO A 45 6.32 -1.47 29.09
N MET A 46 7.54 -1.97 29.24
CA MET A 46 8.42 -1.61 30.36
C MET A 46 9.36 -0.46 29.96
N SER A 47 9.39 0.57 30.80
CA SER A 47 10.32 1.70 30.69
C SER A 47 11.66 1.35 31.36
N PRO A 48 12.82 1.44 30.68
CA PRO A 48 14.09 1.00 31.24
C PRO A 48 15.09 2.17 31.38
N PHE A 49 14.97 3.04 32.38
CA PHE A 49 16.04 4.02 32.64
C PHE A 49 16.18 4.37 34.11
N LEU A 50 16.84 3.50 34.87
CA LEU A 50 17.72 3.92 35.96
C LEU A 50 18.94 2.98 35.98
N PRO A 51 20.16 3.46 35.70
CA PRO A 51 21.35 2.63 35.80
C PRO A 51 21.71 2.39 37.28
N PRO A 52 22.24 1.19 37.61
CA PRO A 52 22.71 0.87 38.95
C PRO A 52 24.01 1.61 39.27
N ASN A 53 24.19 1.95 40.55
CA ASN A 53 25.39 2.58 41.08
C ASN A 53 26.67 1.82 40.69
N LEU A 54 27.41 2.37 39.71
CA LEU A 54 28.71 1.86 39.31
C LEU A 54 29.82 2.51 40.16
N PRO A 55 30.86 1.75 40.55
CA PRO A 55 32.00 2.28 41.31
C PRO A 55 32.76 3.34 40.49
N ALA A 56 33.32 4.33 41.20
CA ALA A 56 34.05 5.46 40.61
C ALA A 56 35.16 4.97 39.66
N THR A 57 34.95 5.17 38.37
CA THR A 57 35.83 4.68 37.30
C THR A 57 37.02 5.61 37.16
N ARG A 58 38.25 5.08 37.09
CA ARG A 58 39.43 5.92 36.85
C ARG A 58 39.36 6.52 35.43
N PRO A 59 39.82 7.75 35.18
CA PRO A 59 39.70 8.42 33.87
C PRO A 59 40.16 7.56 32.67
N GLY A 60 41.29 6.86 32.78
CA GLY A 60 41.79 5.98 31.71
C GLY A 60 40.94 4.72 31.45
N GLN A 61 40.07 4.32 32.39
CA GLN A 61 39.10 3.24 32.18
C GLN A 61 37.84 3.75 31.47
N LEU A 62 37.45 5.00 31.71
CA LEU A 62 36.32 5.64 31.04
C LEU A 62 36.58 5.80 29.55
N LEU A 63 37.76 6.30 29.14
CA LEU A 63 38.12 6.42 27.73
C LEU A 63 38.12 5.07 27.00
N LYS A 64 38.70 4.02 27.61
CA LYS A 64 38.67 2.65 27.05
C LYS A 64 37.26 2.07 26.96
N PHE A 65 36.38 2.42 27.90
CA PHE A 65 34.98 2.03 27.84
C PHE A 65 34.25 2.80 26.73
N GLY A 66 34.43 4.13 26.67
CA GLY A 66 33.90 5.01 25.63
C GLY A 66 34.26 4.54 24.22
N GLU A 67 35.55 4.24 23.96
CA GLU A 67 36.00 3.69 22.66
C GLU A 67 35.31 2.37 22.30
N ARG A 68 35.03 1.50 23.28
CA ARG A 68 34.30 0.24 23.03
C ARG A 68 32.85 0.50 22.64
N ILE A 69 32.21 1.51 23.22
CA ILE A 69 30.84 1.91 22.87
C ILE A 69 30.82 2.64 21.51
N LEU A 70 31.76 3.56 21.26
CA LEU A 70 31.87 4.30 20.00
C LEU A 70 32.11 3.39 18.79
N LYS A 71 32.81 2.26 18.95
CA LYS A 71 32.95 1.24 17.89
C LYS A 71 31.63 0.55 17.53
N ARG A 72 30.63 0.56 18.43
CA ARG A 72 29.33 -0.10 18.26
C ARG A 72 28.24 0.87 17.80
N VAL A 73 28.40 2.17 18.04
CA VAL A 73 27.44 3.21 17.68
C VAL A 73 27.90 3.93 16.43
N LYS A 74 26.98 4.15 15.47
CA LYS A 74 27.27 4.91 14.25
C LYS A 74 27.07 6.40 14.52
N LEU A 75 28.13 7.10 14.94
CA LEU A 75 28.15 8.56 15.07
C LEU A 75 28.84 9.21 13.86
N SER A 76 28.61 10.50 13.65
CA SER A 76 29.40 11.32 12.73
C SER A 76 30.84 11.45 13.25
N THR A 77 31.77 11.85 12.37
CA THR A 77 33.18 12.11 12.76
C THR A 77 33.29 13.16 13.86
N GLU A 78 32.43 14.18 13.82
CA GLU A 78 32.31 15.22 14.83
C GLU A 78 31.81 14.66 16.16
N GLY A 79 30.72 13.89 16.16
CA GLY A 79 30.17 13.26 17.38
C GLY A 79 31.13 12.26 18.03
N VAL A 80 31.97 11.57 17.25
CA VAL A 80 33.05 10.71 17.80
C VAL A 80 34.12 11.55 18.50
N ALA A 81 34.49 12.71 17.93
CA ALA A 81 35.49 13.60 18.53
C ALA A 81 34.97 14.22 19.84
N GLU A 82 33.72 14.67 19.86
CA GLU A 82 33.07 15.22 21.06
C GLU A 82 32.94 14.18 22.18
N ALA A 83 32.51 12.95 21.85
CA ALA A 83 32.41 11.88 22.84
C ALA A 83 33.77 11.48 23.45
N ARG A 84 34.85 11.55 22.67
CA ARG A 84 36.22 11.35 23.17
C ARG A 84 36.64 12.48 24.10
N ALA A 85 36.44 13.73 23.69
CA ALA A 85 36.73 14.89 24.52
C ALA A 85 35.99 14.83 25.86
N TYR A 86 34.73 14.40 25.86
CA TYR A 86 33.95 14.16 27.09
C TYR A 86 34.57 13.07 28.00
N CYS A 87 35.04 11.96 27.41
CA CYS A 87 35.68 10.88 28.17
C CYS A 87 37.05 11.29 28.76
N GLU A 88 37.70 12.32 28.22
CA GLU A 88 38.99 12.85 28.68
C GLU A 88 38.85 13.83 29.86
N ILE A 89 37.64 14.32 30.16
CA ILE A 89 37.37 15.17 31.31
C ILE A 89 37.68 14.40 32.60
N THR A 90 38.72 14.84 33.30
CA THR A 90 39.28 14.13 34.47
C THR A 90 38.44 14.36 35.73
N ASN A 91 37.82 15.54 35.86
CA ASN A 91 36.95 15.87 36.98
C ASN A 91 35.55 15.27 36.75
N ARG A 92 35.14 14.39 37.66
CA ARG A 92 33.82 13.74 37.59
C ARG A 92 32.68 14.75 37.71
N ASP A 93 32.79 15.70 38.63
CA ASP A 93 31.71 16.64 38.91
C ASP A 93 31.48 17.58 37.72
N GLU A 94 32.58 18.00 37.06
CA GLU A 94 32.52 18.79 35.82
C GLU A 94 31.85 18.01 34.69
N ARG A 95 32.21 16.73 34.53
CA ARG A 95 31.61 15.84 33.54
C ARG A 95 30.12 15.62 33.78
N ASP A 96 29.71 15.36 35.02
CA ASP A 96 28.32 15.15 35.40
C ASP A 96 27.49 16.44 35.17
N VAL A 97 28.08 17.63 35.40
CA VAL A 97 27.46 18.94 35.06
C VAL A 97 27.32 19.14 33.55
N PHE A 98 28.35 18.80 32.76
CA PHE A 98 28.26 18.87 31.29
C PHE A 98 27.19 17.92 30.73
N GLU A 99 27.06 16.71 31.28
CA GLU A 99 26.00 15.76 30.93
C GLU A 99 24.63 16.36 31.19
N PHE A 100 24.44 16.91 32.39
CA PHE A 100 23.17 17.51 32.78
C PHE A 100 22.81 18.70 31.88
N ILE A 101 23.76 19.57 31.55
CA ILE A 101 23.55 20.70 30.63
C ILE A 101 23.18 20.20 29.22
N HIS A 102 23.89 19.22 28.67
CA HIS A 102 23.56 18.66 27.35
C HIS A 102 22.20 17.97 27.33
N LEU A 103 21.83 17.26 28.41
CA LEU A 103 20.50 16.66 28.54
C LEU A 103 19.41 17.72 28.60
N LEU A 104 19.65 18.85 29.27
CA LEU A 104 18.74 19.99 29.28
C LEU A 104 18.65 20.66 27.90
N GLU A 105 19.77 20.86 27.22
CA GLU A 105 19.79 21.40 25.86
C GLU A 105 19.06 20.47 24.88
N LEU A 106 19.30 19.15 24.95
CA LEU A 106 18.57 18.17 24.14
C LEU A 106 17.08 18.17 24.48
N LYS A 107 16.72 18.27 25.77
CA LYS A 107 15.32 18.39 26.21
C LYS A 107 14.68 19.66 25.67
N ASP A 108 15.38 20.78 25.66
CA ASP A 108 14.89 22.06 25.16
C ASP A 108 14.84 22.06 23.62
N LEU A 109 15.80 21.45 22.93
CA LEU A 109 15.74 21.23 21.47
C LEU A 109 14.60 20.30 21.10
N LEU A 110 14.37 19.21 21.85
CA LEU A 110 13.25 18.31 21.64
C LEU A 110 11.93 19.02 21.94
N LYS A 111 11.83 19.71 23.07
CA LYS A 111 10.65 20.50 23.44
C LYS A 111 10.37 21.57 22.40
N ASN A 112 11.38 22.32 21.96
CA ASN A 112 11.27 23.31 20.91
C ASN A 112 10.92 22.64 19.58
N SER A 113 11.42 21.45 19.24
CA SER A 113 11.02 20.73 18.02
C SER A 113 9.58 20.19 18.08
N VAL A 114 9.10 19.90 19.28
CA VAL A 114 7.72 19.47 19.57
C VAL A 114 6.78 20.69 19.61
N GLU A 115 7.23 21.83 20.13
CA GLU A 115 6.49 23.09 20.21
C GLU A 115 6.53 23.88 18.87
N THR A 116 7.63 23.77 18.11
CA THR A 116 7.75 24.17 16.70
C THR A 116 7.39 23.03 15.74
N GLN A 117 6.63 22.03 16.19
CA GLN A 117 5.62 21.46 15.32
C GLN A 117 4.64 22.60 14.99
N VAL A 118 5.06 23.46 14.06
CA VAL A 118 4.21 24.18 13.11
C VAL A 118 3.04 23.26 12.90
N THR A 119 1.85 23.71 13.32
CA THR A 119 0.62 22.94 13.36
C THR A 119 0.48 22.17 12.06
N GLN A 120 1.00 20.94 12.06
CA GLN A 120 1.20 20.20 10.83
C GLN A 120 -0.19 20.05 10.26
N TRP A 121 -0.39 20.55 9.04
CA TRP A 121 -1.72 20.58 8.49
C TRP A 121 -2.28 19.15 8.54
N LYS A 122 -3.46 19.01 9.15
CA LYS A 122 -4.17 17.74 9.26
C LYS A 122 -5.55 17.91 8.63
N PRO A 123 -5.97 16.99 7.74
CA PRO A 123 -7.28 17.09 7.14
C PRO A 123 -8.36 16.94 8.22
N THR A 124 -9.37 17.80 8.18
CA THR A 124 -10.54 17.65 9.03
C THR A 124 -11.35 16.42 8.58
N ALA A 125 -12.18 15.86 9.46
CA ALA A 125 -13.05 14.74 9.11
C ALA A 125 -13.99 15.07 7.93
N ALA A 126 -14.43 16.32 7.81
CA ALA A 126 -15.21 16.79 6.67
C ALA A 126 -14.39 16.76 5.36
N LEU A 127 -13.14 17.20 5.40
CA LEU A 127 -12.26 17.16 4.23
C LEU A 127 -11.93 15.73 3.78
N LEU A 128 -11.74 14.79 4.72
CA LEU A 128 -11.55 13.37 4.41
C LEU A 128 -12.73 12.78 3.63
N LYS A 129 -13.98 13.15 3.98
CA LYS A 129 -15.17 12.75 3.21
C LYS A 129 -15.14 13.31 1.78
N ILE A 130 -14.61 14.53 1.61
CA ILE A 130 -14.44 15.11 0.27
C ILE A 130 -13.35 14.35 -0.50
N PHE A 131 -12.23 13.96 0.14
CA PHE A 131 -11.22 13.10 -0.51
C PHE A 131 -11.85 11.82 -1.03
N GLN A 132 -12.59 11.11 -0.17
CA GLN A 132 -13.26 9.87 -0.55
C GLN A 132 -14.22 10.06 -1.72
N LYS A 133 -15.00 11.15 -1.72
CA LYS A 133 -15.89 11.52 -2.84
C LYS A 133 -15.13 11.65 -4.17
N TYR A 134 -14.03 12.41 -4.20
CA TYR A 134 -13.25 12.58 -5.43
C TYR A 134 -12.52 11.30 -5.85
N ILE A 135 -11.99 10.55 -4.88
CA ILE A 135 -11.30 9.27 -5.10
C ILE A 135 -12.25 8.27 -5.75
N TRP A 136 -13.41 8.02 -5.13
CA TRP A 136 -14.39 7.07 -5.67
C TRP A 136 -14.92 7.51 -7.01
N ALA A 137 -15.21 8.81 -7.18
CA ALA A 137 -15.58 9.33 -8.49
C ALA A 137 -14.52 9.02 -9.54
N LEU A 138 -13.23 9.29 -9.26
CA LEU A 138 -12.16 9.03 -10.21
C LEU A 138 -11.99 7.54 -10.53
N LEU A 139 -12.08 6.65 -9.54
CA LEU A 139 -11.99 5.20 -9.77
C LEU A 139 -13.13 4.67 -10.64
N LEU A 140 -14.30 5.33 -10.61
CA LEU A 140 -15.51 4.94 -11.34
C LEU A 140 -15.70 5.67 -12.67
N LEU A 141 -14.84 6.63 -13.02
CA LEU A 141 -14.93 7.32 -14.30
C LEU A 141 -14.38 6.44 -15.45
N PRO A 142 -15.15 6.21 -16.53
CA PRO A 142 -14.65 5.48 -17.70
C PRO A 142 -13.41 6.11 -18.35
N ALA A 143 -13.29 7.44 -18.22
CA ALA A 143 -12.20 8.26 -18.72
C ALA A 143 -10.85 8.04 -17.98
N THR A 144 -10.87 7.41 -16.81
CA THR A 144 -9.67 7.17 -16.01
C THR A 144 -8.70 6.26 -16.75
N GLN A 145 -7.49 6.76 -16.99
CA GLN A 145 -6.51 6.00 -17.74
C GLN A 145 -5.79 4.95 -16.89
N TYR A 146 -5.39 5.33 -15.69
CA TYR A 146 -4.62 4.49 -14.79
C TYR A 146 -5.18 4.60 -13.37
N TYR A 147 -5.09 3.52 -12.62
CA TYR A 147 -5.50 3.41 -11.21
C TYR A 147 -4.34 3.66 -10.24
N ALA A 148 -3.11 3.72 -10.75
CA ALA A 148 -1.91 4.19 -10.07
C ALA A 148 -1.20 5.26 -10.91
N GLY A 149 -0.09 5.82 -10.39
CA GLY A 149 0.62 6.91 -11.06
C GLY A 149 0.31 8.25 -10.41
N THR A 150 0.09 9.29 -11.21
CA THR A 150 -0.16 10.67 -10.74
C THR A 150 -1.62 10.91 -10.30
N VAL A 151 -2.28 9.89 -9.75
CA VAL A 151 -3.71 9.91 -9.42
C VAL A 151 -3.98 10.91 -8.29
N GLU A 152 -3.11 10.94 -7.28
CA GLU A 152 -3.21 11.82 -6.13
C GLU A 152 -3.12 13.30 -6.56
N MET A 153 -2.18 13.63 -7.44
CA MET A 153 -2.03 14.98 -7.98
C MET A 153 -3.24 15.40 -8.80
N THR A 154 -3.79 14.48 -9.60
CA THR A 154 -5.00 14.74 -10.40
C THR A 154 -6.21 15.06 -9.51
N ILE A 155 -6.35 14.36 -8.38
CA ILE A 155 -7.39 14.64 -7.38
C ILE A 155 -7.16 16.02 -6.74
N ILE A 156 -5.94 16.33 -6.31
CA ILE A 156 -5.61 17.63 -5.71
C ILE A 156 -5.92 18.77 -6.68
N ASP A 157 -5.51 18.65 -7.94
CA ASP A 157 -5.76 19.65 -8.98
C ASP A 157 -7.26 19.85 -9.23
N ALA A 158 -8.04 18.76 -9.28
CA ALA A 158 -9.48 18.84 -9.41
C ALA A 158 -10.14 19.54 -8.21
N MET A 159 -9.71 19.20 -6.99
CA MET A 159 -10.24 19.80 -5.77
C MET A 159 -9.91 21.29 -5.66
N ARG A 160 -8.68 21.69 -6.01
CA ARG A 160 -8.23 23.10 -6.05
C ARG A 160 -8.98 23.89 -7.11
N SER A 161 -9.09 23.34 -8.32
CA SER A 161 -9.84 23.96 -9.43
C SER A 161 -11.33 24.14 -9.10
N SER A 162 -11.87 23.27 -8.26
CA SER A 162 -13.26 23.35 -7.78
C SER A 162 -13.44 24.25 -6.55
N GLY A 163 -12.38 24.91 -6.06
CA GLY A 163 -12.44 25.80 -4.89
C GLY A 163 -12.69 25.09 -3.57
N THR A 164 -12.21 23.85 -3.40
CA THR A 164 -12.40 23.10 -2.15
C THR A 164 -11.66 23.79 -0.99
N SER A 165 -12.40 24.17 0.05
CA SER A 165 -11.86 24.82 1.25
C SER A 165 -11.03 23.87 2.11
N GLY A 166 -10.04 24.40 2.82
CA GLY A 166 -9.24 23.66 3.82
C GLY A 166 -8.04 22.91 3.25
N LEU A 167 -7.77 23.04 1.95
CA LEU A 167 -6.53 22.56 1.33
C LEU A 167 -5.37 23.52 1.61
N PRO A 168 -4.14 23.01 1.86
CA PRO A 168 -2.96 23.85 1.91
C PRO A 168 -2.65 24.46 0.54
N ALA A 169 -1.99 25.61 0.54
CA ALA A 169 -1.47 26.24 -0.66
C ALA A 169 -0.46 25.32 -1.38
N ALA A 170 -0.31 25.50 -2.70
CA ALA A 170 0.43 24.57 -3.56
C ALA A 170 1.94 24.55 -3.31
N ASP A 171 2.48 25.64 -2.78
CA ASP A 171 3.89 25.94 -2.57
C ASP A 171 4.39 25.67 -1.14
N VAL A 172 3.55 25.10 -0.28
CA VAL A 172 3.86 24.88 1.14
C VAL A 172 4.25 23.42 1.41
N VAL A 173 5.13 23.20 2.39
CA VAL A 173 5.56 21.87 2.91
C VAL A 173 4.38 20.94 3.20
N ASP A 174 3.24 21.49 3.62
CA ASP A 174 1.99 20.77 3.89
C ASP A 174 1.40 20.06 2.65
N ASN A 175 1.80 20.43 1.43
CA ASN A 175 1.37 19.75 0.20
C ASN A 175 1.85 18.29 0.16
N GLU A 176 3.01 17.96 0.74
CA GLU A 176 3.46 16.57 0.86
C GLU A 176 2.56 15.77 1.82
N THR A 177 2.12 16.38 2.91
CA THR A 177 1.17 15.78 3.85
C THR A 177 -0.18 15.55 3.17
N LEU A 178 -0.68 16.51 2.39
CA LEU A 178 -1.90 16.35 1.59
C LEU A 178 -1.81 15.18 0.61
N VAL A 179 -0.71 15.10 -0.15
CA VAL A 179 -0.48 14.00 -1.11
C VAL A 179 -0.47 12.65 -0.39
N ARG A 180 0.20 12.57 0.77
CA ARG A 180 0.26 11.35 1.59
C ARG A 180 -1.12 10.92 2.09
N GLU A 181 -1.94 11.86 2.55
CA GLU A 181 -3.30 11.56 3.01
C GLU A 181 -4.22 11.10 1.87
N ILE A 182 -4.16 11.75 0.71
CA ILE A 182 -4.93 11.31 -0.47
C ILE A 182 -4.44 9.94 -0.94
N ALA A 183 -3.13 9.68 -0.94
CA ALA A 183 -2.57 8.37 -1.28
C ALA A 183 -3.09 7.27 -0.34
N ARG A 184 -3.16 7.56 0.97
CA ARG A 184 -3.69 6.64 2.00
C ARG A 184 -5.16 6.31 1.73
N GLU A 185 -6.02 7.32 1.57
CA GLU A 185 -7.44 7.12 1.27
C GLU A 185 -7.65 6.42 -0.09
N LEU A 186 -6.83 6.73 -1.10
CA LEU A 186 -6.86 6.09 -2.41
C LEU A 186 -6.47 4.61 -2.33
N SER A 187 -5.52 4.25 -1.46
CA SER A 187 -5.16 2.84 -1.20
C SER A 187 -6.32 2.08 -0.55
N ILE A 188 -7.03 2.71 0.39
CA ILE A 188 -8.21 2.13 1.05
C ILE A 188 -9.33 1.91 0.04
N ALA A 189 -9.68 2.94 -0.75
CA ALA A 189 -10.74 2.86 -1.75
C ALA A 189 -10.43 1.81 -2.83
N ARG A 190 -9.19 1.74 -3.31
CA ARG A 190 -8.74 0.68 -4.22
C ARG A 190 -8.89 -0.72 -3.61
N SER A 191 -8.51 -0.89 -2.35
CA SER A 191 -8.67 -2.17 -1.66
C SER A 191 -10.14 -2.57 -1.53
N GLN A 192 -11.02 -1.61 -1.21
CA GLN A 192 -12.46 -1.81 -1.15
C GLN A 192 -13.07 -2.13 -2.52
N PHE A 193 -12.66 -1.43 -3.57
CA PHE A 193 -13.07 -1.70 -4.95
C PHE A 193 -12.70 -3.14 -5.34
N LYS A 194 -11.43 -3.52 -5.17
CA LYS A 194 -10.96 -4.87 -5.48
C LYS A 194 -11.75 -5.92 -4.70
N LYS A 195 -11.92 -5.70 -3.39
CA LYS A 195 -12.67 -6.61 -2.52
C LYS A 195 -14.10 -6.79 -3.00
N ALA A 196 -14.83 -5.71 -3.30
CA ALA A 196 -16.20 -5.79 -3.80
C ALA A 196 -16.31 -6.59 -5.11
N VAL A 197 -15.34 -6.43 -6.02
CA VAL A 197 -15.27 -7.22 -7.26
C VAL A 197 -14.95 -8.69 -6.97
N THR A 198 -14.04 -8.98 -6.04
CA THR A 198 -13.70 -10.36 -5.64
C THR A 198 -14.87 -11.06 -4.96
N ASP A 199 -15.57 -10.37 -4.06
CA ASP A 199 -16.72 -10.88 -3.31
C ASP A 199 -17.90 -11.16 -4.26
N SER A 200 -18.00 -10.45 -5.39
CA SER A 200 -19.06 -10.66 -6.39
C SER A 200 -18.87 -11.89 -7.28
N MET A 201 -17.76 -12.62 -7.12
CA MET A 201 -17.45 -13.83 -7.90
C MET A 201 -17.53 -15.10 -7.04
N GLN A 202 -17.90 -14.98 -5.77
CA GLN A 202 -18.05 -16.14 -4.89
C GLN A 202 -19.37 -16.83 -5.21
N GLU A 203 -19.42 -18.17 -5.20
CA GLU A 203 -20.58 -18.97 -5.63
C GLU A 203 -21.92 -18.54 -4.99
N ASN A 204 -21.89 -18.08 -3.73
CA ASN A 204 -23.09 -17.66 -3.00
C ASN A 204 -23.48 -16.19 -3.21
N ASN A 205 -22.69 -15.43 -3.97
CA ASN A 205 -22.82 -13.99 -4.17
C ASN A 205 -22.36 -13.59 -5.58
N GLU A 206 -22.60 -14.44 -6.56
CA GLU A 206 -22.35 -14.09 -7.97
C GLU A 206 -23.30 -12.96 -8.37
N LEU A 207 -22.72 -11.81 -8.72
CA LEU A 207 -23.48 -10.65 -9.17
C LEU A 207 -23.23 -10.38 -10.63
N ASP A 208 -24.30 -10.13 -11.38
CA ASP A 208 -24.21 -9.56 -12.71
C ASP A 208 -23.49 -8.20 -12.67
N ILE A 209 -22.92 -7.81 -13.81
CA ILE A 209 -22.09 -6.60 -13.91
C ILE A 209 -22.82 -5.31 -13.55
N ALA A 210 -24.14 -5.23 -13.81
CA ALA A 210 -24.93 -4.05 -13.49
C ALA A 210 -25.21 -3.96 -11.98
N THR A 211 -25.54 -5.07 -11.32
CA THR A 211 -25.72 -5.12 -9.85
C THR A 211 -24.40 -4.84 -9.11
N LEU A 212 -23.28 -5.41 -9.56
CA LEU A 212 -21.96 -5.08 -8.99
C LEU A 212 -21.66 -3.59 -9.17
N THR A 213 -21.83 -3.07 -10.39
CA THR A 213 -21.54 -1.66 -10.66
C THR A 213 -22.43 -0.73 -9.84
N ALA A 214 -23.71 -1.06 -9.67
CA ALA A 214 -24.64 -0.32 -8.82
C ALA A 214 -24.16 -0.25 -7.35
N SER A 215 -23.65 -1.37 -6.83
CA SER A 215 -23.02 -1.42 -5.50
C SER A 215 -21.77 -0.52 -5.42
N LEU A 216 -20.91 -0.54 -6.43
CA LEU A 216 -19.72 0.31 -6.48
C LEU A 216 -20.06 1.81 -6.55
N VAL A 217 -20.99 2.22 -7.43
CA VAL A 217 -21.38 3.63 -7.58
C VAL A 217 -22.12 4.18 -6.36
N SER A 218 -22.64 3.33 -5.47
CA SER A 218 -23.24 3.79 -4.20
C SER A 218 -22.26 4.59 -3.32
N HIS A 219 -20.94 4.39 -3.50
CA HIS A 219 -19.89 5.16 -2.83
C HIS A 219 -19.73 6.59 -3.39
N SER A 220 -20.29 6.88 -4.56
CA SER A 220 -20.24 8.19 -5.23
C SER A 220 -21.58 8.52 -5.88
N SER A 221 -22.43 9.22 -5.14
CA SER A 221 -23.80 9.58 -5.55
C SER A 221 -23.94 10.40 -6.84
N HIS A 222 -22.84 10.88 -7.41
CA HIS A 222 -22.84 11.70 -8.62
C HIS A 222 -22.33 10.96 -9.87
N VAL A 223 -21.81 9.73 -9.73
CA VAL A 223 -21.37 8.93 -10.87
C VAL A 223 -22.45 7.92 -11.23
N ASN A 224 -22.93 8.00 -12.47
CA ASN A 224 -23.89 7.05 -12.99
C ASN A 224 -23.20 5.76 -13.46
N ALA A 225 -23.90 4.64 -13.36
CA ALA A 225 -23.52 3.43 -14.08
C ALA A 225 -23.63 3.69 -15.59
N THR A 226 -22.54 3.48 -16.33
CA THR A 226 -22.49 3.64 -17.79
C THR A 226 -21.97 2.34 -18.41
N LEU A 227 -22.23 2.13 -19.70
CA LEU A 227 -21.65 0.98 -20.41
C LEU A 227 -20.11 0.98 -20.35
N GLY A 228 -19.49 2.15 -20.49
CA GLY A 228 -18.05 2.30 -20.34
C GLY A 228 -17.55 1.89 -18.94
N LEU A 229 -18.34 2.13 -17.88
CA LEU A 229 -18.00 1.66 -16.54
C LEU A 229 -18.15 0.14 -16.42
N TYR A 230 -19.19 -0.47 -17.02
CA TYR A 230 -19.33 -1.93 -17.05
C TYR A 230 -18.10 -2.60 -17.68
N PHE A 231 -17.61 -2.08 -18.81
CA PHE A 231 -16.39 -2.57 -19.45
C PHE A 231 -15.18 -2.51 -18.51
N ARG A 232 -15.05 -1.44 -17.73
CA ARG A 232 -13.95 -1.30 -16.75
C ARG A 232 -14.09 -2.26 -15.58
N VAL A 233 -15.28 -2.41 -15.02
CA VAL A 233 -15.52 -3.32 -13.90
C VAL A 233 -15.30 -4.77 -14.33
N ALA A 234 -15.79 -5.17 -15.50
CA ALA A 234 -15.54 -6.50 -16.07
C ALA A 234 -14.03 -6.71 -16.28
N PHE A 235 -13.30 -5.69 -16.73
CA PHE A 235 -11.84 -5.77 -16.90
C PHE A 235 -11.10 -5.96 -15.57
N VAL A 236 -11.52 -5.24 -14.52
CA VAL A 236 -10.96 -5.45 -13.17
C VAL A 236 -11.32 -6.85 -12.65
N ARG A 237 -12.54 -7.34 -12.92
CA ARG A 237 -12.98 -8.69 -12.53
C ARG A 237 -12.11 -9.78 -13.17
N LEU A 238 -11.76 -9.64 -14.45
CA LEU A 238 -10.77 -10.51 -15.10
C LEU A 238 -9.43 -10.52 -14.35
N HIS A 239 -8.90 -9.37 -13.97
CA HIS A 239 -7.64 -9.35 -13.21
C HIS A 239 -7.75 -9.98 -11.81
N CYS A 240 -8.94 -9.98 -11.21
CA CYS A 240 -9.19 -10.71 -9.98
C CYS A 240 -9.12 -12.22 -10.20
N THR A 241 -9.67 -12.75 -11.30
CA THR A 241 -9.59 -14.18 -11.62
C THR A 241 -8.18 -14.64 -11.97
N LEU A 242 -7.32 -13.75 -12.47
CA LEU A 242 -5.90 -14.01 -12.70
C LEU A 242 -5.07 -14.16 -11.40
N GLY A 243 -5.63 -13.89 -10.22
CA GLY A 243 -5.00 -14.20 -8.94
C GLY A 243 -3.74 -13.37 -8.62
N HIS A 244 -3.61 -12.15 -9.13
CA HIS A 244 -2.45 -11.30 -8.82
C HIS A 244 -2.39 -10.93 -7.33
N SER A 245 -1.16 -10.89 -6.79
CA SER A 245 -0.90 -10.43 -5.41
C SER A 245 -1.41 -9.00 -5.20
N ASN A 246 -1.73 -8.62 -3.95
CA ASN A 246 -2.26 -7.28 -3.66
C ASN A 246 -1.30 -6.15 -4.07
N ALA A 247 0.01 -6.35 -3.95
CA ALA A 247 1.02 -5.36 -4.33
C ALA A 247 1.15 -5.20 -5.86
N GLU A 248 0.87 -6.26 -6.63
CA GLU A 248 1.05 -6.27 -8.09
C GLU A 248 -0.24 -6.03 -8.86
N PHE A 249 -1.40 -6.19 -8.23
CA PHE A 249 -2.71 -6.12 -8.86
C PHE A 249 -2.92 -4.84 -9.68
N TRP A 250 -2.89 -3.67 -9.05
CA TRP A 250 -3.09 -2.39 -9.76
C TRP A 250 -2.01 -2.09 -10.79
N PRO A 251 -0.70 -2.31 -10.51
CA PRO A 251 0.32 -2.22 -11.54
C PRO A 251 0.07 -3.09 -12.77
N LYS A 252 -0.46 -4.31 -12.61
CA LYS A 252 -0.80 -5.22 -13.73
C LYS A 252 -2.00 -4.74 -14.53
N VAL A 253 -3.06 -4.31 -13.85
CA VAL A 253 -4.24 -3.68 -14.47
C VAL A 253 -3.79 -2.48 -15.33
N ASP A 254 -2.97 -1.59 -14.77
CA ASP A 254 -2.47 -0.41 -15.48
C ASP A 254 -1.53 -0.75 -16.64
N GLN A 255 -0.67 -1.76 -16.47
CA GLN A 255 0.23 -2.24 -17.51
C GLN A 255 -0.57 -2.74 -18.73
N GLU A 256 -1.61 -3.54 -18.50
CA GLU A 256 -2.44 -4.08 -19.59
C GLU A 256 -3.28 -2.99 -20.24
N LEU A 257 -3.90 -2.09 -19.47
CA LEU A 257 -4.58 -0.92 -20.03
C LEU A 257 -3.65 -0.04 -20.88
N SER A 258 -2.39 0.15 -20.46
CA SER A 258 -1.39 0.86 -21.24
C SER A 258 -1.12 0.15 -22.58
N ALA A 259 -0.94 -1.18 -22.54
CA ALA A 259 -0.71 -1.99 -23.73
C ALA A 259 -1.88 -1.95 -24.70
N LEU A 260 -3.12 -2.05 -24.19
CA LEU A 260 -4.34 -1.94 -25.00
C LEU A 260 -4.45 -0.59 -25.70
N ARG A 261 -4.18 0.52 -25.00
CA ARG A 261 -4.23 1.86 -25.62
C ARG A 261 -3.15 2.07 -26.68
N LYS A 262 -1.95 1.53 -26.44
CA LYS A 262 -0.86 1.57 -27.44
C LYS A 262 -1.18 0.78 -28.70
N ALA A 263 -2.09 -0.20 -28.63
CA ALA A 263 -2.51 -0.98 -29.79
C ALA A 263 -3.46 -0.21 -30.73
N GLY A 264 -4.08 0.88 -30.27
CA GLY A 264 -5.06 1.67 -31.04
C GLY A 264 -6.40 1.76 -30.32
N SER A 265 -7.21 2.78 -30.66
CA SER A 265 -8.52 3.00 -30.02
C SER A 265 -9.51 1.88 -30.35
N THR A 266 -9.48 1.38 -31.59
CA THR A 266 -10.37 0.32 -32.07
C THR A 266 -10.07 -1.01 -31.37
N GLU A 267 -8.79 -1.34 -31.24
CA GLU A 267 -8.29 -2.52 -30.53
C GLU A 267 -8.60 -2.43 -29.04
N PHE A 268 -8.40 -1.25 -28.44
CA PHE A 268 -8.72 -1.00 -27.04
C PHE A 268 -10.20 -1.25 -26.74
N ILE A 269 -11.11 -0.62 -27.50
CA ILE A 269 -12.56 -0.76 -27.30
C ILE A 269 -12.98 -2.23 -27.46
N SER A 270 -12.54 -2.86 -28.54
CA SER A 270 -12.93 -4.24 -28.84
C SER A 270 -12.40 -5.26 -27.86
N ALA A 271 -11.20 -5.06 -27.31
CA ALA A 271 -10.68 -5.96 -26.29
C ALA A 271 -11.51 -5.85 -25.00
N LEU A 272 -11.94 -4.63 -24.63
CA LEU A 272 -12.85 -4.43 -23.49
C LEU A 272 -14.25 -5.01 -23.74
N GLU A 273 -14.80 -4.85 -24.94
CA GLU A 273 -16.09 -5.43 -25.35
C GLU A 273 -16.07 -6.95 -25.24
N VAL A 274 -15.04 -7.60 -25.79
CA VAL A 274 -14.89 -9.07 -25.69
C VAL A 274 -14.86 -9.53 -24.23
N ASN A 275 -14.11 -8.83 -23.38
CA ASN A 275 -14.06 -9.16 -21.96
C ASN A 275 -15.41 -8.94 -21.26
N TYR A 276 -16.14 -7.91 -21.66
CA TYR A 276 -17.48 -7.66 -21.14
C TYR A 276 -18.48 -8.72 -21.61
N GLU A 277 -18.43 -9.15 -22.86
CA GLU A 277 -19.26 -10.25 -23.37
C GLU A 277 -18.98 -11.57 -22.62
N ASP A 278 -17.69 -11.88 -22.37
CA ASP A 278 -17.29 -13.02 -21.55
C ASP A 278 -17.88 -12.93 -20.13
N ASP A 279 -17.89 -11.73 -19.54
CA ASP A 279 -18.46 -11.47 -18.22
C ASP A 279 -19.98 -11.65 -18.21
N VAL A 280 -20.67 -11.15 -19.24
CA VAL A 280 -22.13 -11.30 -19.43
C VAL A 280 -22.53 -12.77 -19.62
N GLU A 281 -21.77 -13.52 -20.41
CA GLU A 281 -22.01 -14.95 -20.64
C GLU A 281 -21.90 -15.76 -19.33
N HIS A 282 -20.98 -15.36 -18.45
CA HIS A 282 -20.72 -16.07 -17.21
C HIS A 282 -21.62 -15.66 -16.04
N TYR A 283 -21.82 -14.35 -15.83
CA TYR A 283 -22.53 -13.80 -14.66
C TYR A 283 -23.95 -13.31 -14.95
N GLY A 284 -24.38 -13.33 -16.22
CA GLY A 284 -25.71 -12.94 -16.66
C GLY A 284 -25.81 -11.55 -17.30
N ASP A 285 -26.87 -11.36 -18.07
CA ASP A 285 -27.11 -10.14 -18.85
C ASP A 285 -27.57 -8.96 -17.96
N PRO A 286 -26.83 -7.82 -17.94
CA PRO A 286 -27.22 -6.65 -17.17
C PRO A 286 -28.57 -6.05 -17.56
N ILE A 287 -29.11 -6.33 -18.74
CA ILE A 287 -30.46 -5.91 -19.16
C ILE A 287 -31.53 -6.53 -18.27
N THR A 288 -31.27 -7.73 -17.71
CA THR A 288 -32.18 -8.39 -16.77
C THR A 288 -32.16 -7.76 -15.38
N SER A 289 -31.14 -6.95 -15.08
CA SER A 289 -31.01 -6.26 -13.80
C SER A 289 -32.00 -5.09 -13.69
N LYS A 290 -32.32 -4.68 -12.46
CA LYS A 290 -33.16 -3.50 -12.18
C LYS A 290 -32.39 -2.18 -12.38
N HIS A 291 -31.09 -2.23 -12.65
CA HIS A 291 -30.21 -1.07 -12.67
C HIS A 291 -30.07 -0.54 -14.09
N LYS A 292 -30.62 0.66 -14.33
CA LYS A 292 -30.51 1.32 -15.63
C LYS A 292 -29.15 1.97 -15.80
N THR A 293 -28.63 1.94 -17.02
CA THR A 293 -27.50 2.77 -17.42
C THR A 293 -27.94 4.23 -17.49
N GLY A 294 -27.13 5.12 -16.91
CA GLY A 294 -27.30 6.55 -17.02
C GLY A 294 -26.40 7.16 -18.09
N SER A 295 -26.58 8.45 -18.33
CA SER A 295 -25.63 9.24 -19.11
C SER A 295 -24.29 9.34 -18.38
N GLY A 296 -23.20 9.42 -19.15
CA GLY A 296 -21.89 9.75 -18.61
C GLY A 296 -21.83 11.18 -18.05
N VAL A 297 -20.62 11.63 -17.72
CA VAL A 297 -20.43 13.02 -17.27
C VAL A 297 -20.74 13.98 -18.42
N ASP A 298 -21.71 14.84 -18.20
CA ASP A 298 -22.24 15.82 -19.17
C ASP A 298 -22.35 17.23 -18.55
N GLU A 299 -22.95 18.16 -19.29
CA GLU A 299 -23.12 19.56 -18.86
C GLU A 299 -24.02 19.71 -17.63
N SER A 300 -24.92 18.75 -17.38
CA SER A 300 -25.81 18.73 -16.21
C SER A 300 -25.12 18.23 -14.95
N SER A 301 -23.99 17.53 -15.12
CA SER A 301 -23.22 16.97 -14.02
C SER A 301 -22.60 18.08 -13.15
N PRO A 302 -22.31 17.86 -11.86
CA PRO A 302 -21.66 18.85 -11.03
C PRO A 302 -20.31 19.32 -11.60
N LYS A 303 -20.02 20.63 -11.55
CA LYS A 303 -18.78 21.22 -12.11
C LYS A 303 -17.49 20.53 -11.63
N TRP A 304 -17.44 20.13 -10.37
CA TRP A 304 -16.27 19.43 -9.81
C TRP A 304 -16.05 18.06 -10.48
N LEU A 305 -17.12 17.35 -10.82
CA LEU A 305 -17.07 16.06 -11.50
C LEU A 305 -16.69 16.23 -12.97
N GLN A 306 -17.22 17.26 -13.64
CA GLN A 306 -16.79 17.63 -14.99
C GLN A 306 -15.28 17.94 -15.03
N THR A 307 -14.79 18.71 -14.05
CA THR A 307 -13.38 19.03 -13.90
C THR A 307 -12.55 17.76 -13.70
N LEU A 308 -12.95 16.89 -12.77
CA LEU A 308 -12.29 15.61 -12.53
C LEU A 308 -12.27 14.73 -13.79
N ASN A 309 -13.38 14.63 -14.52
CA ASN A 309 -13.49 13.88 -15.78
C ASN A 309 -12.58 14.44 -16.88
N SER A 310 -12.39 15.76 -16.96
CA SER A 310 -11.45 16.37 -17.91
C SER A 310 -9.98 16.12 -17.58
N LEU A 311 -9.68 15.86 -16.30
CA LEU A 311 -8.32 15.59 -15.81
C LEU A 311 -7.99 14.09 -15.78
N ALA A 312 -8.98 13.21 -15.65
CA ALA A 312 -8.78 11.75 -15.58
C ALA A 312 -7.98 11.17 -16.77
N PRO A 313 -8.13 11.65 -18.02
CA PRO A 313 -7.29 11.22 -19.14
C PRO A 313 -5.83 11.66 -19.05
N LYS A 314 -5.48 12.61 -18.18
CA LYS A 314 -4.13 13.16 -18.05
C LYS A 314 -3.28 12.44 -17.01
N ILE A 315 -3.84 11.44 -16.30
CA ILE A 315 -3.11 10.63 -15.33
C ILE A 315 -1.96 9.93 -16.06
N GLN A 316 -0.76 10.03 -15.51
CA GLN A 316 0.44 9.38 -16.04
C GLN A 316 0.85 8.23 -15.14
N GLN A 317 1.21 7.09 -15.73
CA GLN A 317 1.82 5.99 -14.98
C GLN A 317 3.20 6.44 -14.47
N PHE A 318 3.54 6.13 -13.21
CA PHE A 318 4.92 6.25 -12.77
C PHE A 318 5.75 5.27 -13.59
N THR A 319 6.42 5.76 -14.62
CA THR A 319 7.52 5.02 -15.22
C THR A 319 8.54 4.89 -14.11
N LYS A 320 8.64 3.70 -13.49
CA LYS A 320 9.80 3.38 -12.65
C LYS A 320 10.98 3.79 -13.50
N ARG A 321 11.67 4.88 -13.12
CA ARG A 321 12.95 5.24 -13.73
C ARG A 321 13.73 3.96 -13.59
N GLN A 322 13.89 3.22 -14.68
CA GLN A 322 14.75 2.05 -14.68
C GLN A 322 16.08 2.65 -14.32
N GLY A 323 16.45 2.50 -13.03
CA GLY A 323 17.72 2.97 -12.55
C GLY A 323 18.69 2.26 -13.45
N THR A 324 19.28 3.03 -14.38
CA THR A 324 20.48 2.63 -15.08
C THR A 324 21.38 2.16 -13.96
N LYS A 325 21.53 0.83 -13.84
CA LYS A 325 22.46 0.21 -12.90
C LYS A 325 23.76 0.91 -13.18
N ARG A 326 24.13 1.90 -12.35
CA ARG A 326 25.44 2.54 -12.41
C ARG A 326 26.37 1.37 -12.14
N LYS A 327 26.94 0.84 -13.22
CA LYS A 327 27.97 -0.17 -13.22
C LYS A 327 29.08 0.43 -12.38
N ARG A 328 29.14 0.05 -11.09
CA ARG A 328 30.30 0.34 -10.25
C ARG A 328 31.46 -0.31 -10.98
N SER A 329 32.22 0.51 -11.71
CA SER A 329 33.54 0.13 -12.19
C SER A 329 34.34 -0.16 -10.94
N ARG A 330 34.57 -1.46 -10.72
CA ARG A 330 35.53 -1.96 -9.76
C ARG A 330 36.88 -1.52 -10.30
N VAL A 331 37.49 -0.53 -9.65
CA VAL A 331 38.90 -0.22 -9.83
C VAL A 331 39.62 -1.38 -9.16
N ASP A 332 40.27 -2.22 -9.95
CA ASP A 332 41.24 -3.19 -9.46
C ASP A 332 42.37 -2.42 -8.80
N SER A 333 42.60 -2.69 -7.53
CA SER A 333 43.84 -2.38 -6.85
C SER A 333 44.40 -3.71 -6.38
N GLU A 334 45.32 -4.25 -7.19
CA GLU A 334 46.24 -5.30 -6.80
C GLU A 334 47.03 -4.82 -5.58
N VAL A 335 46.86 -5.51 -4.45
CA VAL A 335 47.83 -5.50 -3.36
C VAL A 335 48.00 -6.94 -2.89
N ASP A 336 49.25 -7.37 -2.96
CA ASP A 336 49.82 -8.67 -2.60
C ASP A 336 49.46 -9.16 -1.19
N GLU A 337 49.35 -10.48 -1.12
CA GLU A 337 49.33 -11.40 0.04
C GLU A 337 50.58 -11.28 0.95
N PRO A 338 50.67 -11.86 2.19
CA PRO A 338 50.29 -13.26 2.48
C PRO A 338 49.76 -13.65 3.88
N ALA A 339 49.16 -14.85 3.84
CA ALA A 339 49.00 -16.01 4.75
C ALA A 339 49.30 -15.98 6.27
N ASP A 340 48.63 -16.95 6.92
CA ASP A 340 48.78 -17.59 8.26
C ASP A 340 47.59 -17.29 9.20
N GLU A 341 46.88 -18.22 9.86
CA GLU A 341 46.88 -19.68 10.00
C GLU A 341 45.53 -20.08 10.69
N PRO A 342 45.17 -21.37 10.82
CA PRO A 342 43.84 -21.87 11.16
C PRO A 342 43.61 -22.13 12.67
N GLY A 343 42.35 -22.22 13.11
CA GLY A 343 42.03 -22.69 14.47
C GLY A 343 40.55 -22.92 14.77
N ASN A 344 40.18 -24.21 14.85
CA ASN A 344 39.22 -24.92 15.71
C ASN A 344 37.82 -24.34 16.00
N GLU A 345 36.74 -25.04 15.65
CA GLU A 345 36.07 -26.11 16.44
C GLU A 345 35.53 -25.57 17.79
N ASP A 346 34.20 -25.47 17.92
CA ASP A 346 33.48 -26.41 18.80
C ASP A 346 31.96 -26.21 18.82
N ASP A 347 31.30 -27.36 18.74
CA ASP A 347 29.92 -27.65 19.07
C ASP A 347 29.56 -27.22 20.49
N GLN A 348 28.31 -26.78 20.69
CA GLN A 348 27.55 -27.20 21.87
C GLN A 348 26.04 -27.03 21.68
N ALA A 349 25.40 -28.17 21.44
CA ALA A 349 23.99 -28.41 21.70
C ALA A 349 23.73 -28.37 23.21
N VAL A 350 22.73 -27.60 23.63
CA VAL A 350 22.18 -27.66 24.99
C VAL A 350 20.82 -28.35 24.93
N GLN A 351 20.79 -29.54 25.52
CA GLN A 351 19.60 -30.33 25.82
C GLN A 351 19.08 -30.01 27.23
N GLN A 352 17.80 -30.36 27.41
CA GLN A 352 17.09 -30.73 28.65
C GLN A 352 16.54 -29.62 29.55
N PRO A 353 15.53 -29.89 30.42
CA PRO A 353 14.85 -31.18 30.67
C PRO A 353 13.31 -31.16 30.64
N ASP A 354 12.78 -32.39 30.64
CA ASP A 354 11.46 -32.79 31.09
C ASP A 354 11.08 -32.22 32.47
N GLN A 355 9.79 -31.94 32.67
CA GLN A 355 9.14 -32.12 33.96
C GLN A 355 7.63 -32.34 33.80
N ASP A 356 7.25 -33.58 34.11
CA ASP A 356 6.04 -34.03 34.82
C ASP A 356 5.32 -32.88 35.55
N GLY A 357 4.01 -32.71 35.50
CA GLY A 357 2.97 -33.71 35.60
C GLY A 357 2.10 -33.28 36.77
N GLU A 358 0.83 -32.92 36.56
CA GLU A 358 -0.15 -32.91 37.64
C GLU A 358 -1.57 -32.98 37.08
N GLN A 359 -2.22 -34.09 37.42
CA GLN A 359 -3.64 -34.32 37.33
C GLN A 359 -4.35 -33.42 38.33
N LEU A 360 -5.49 -32.82 37.98
CA LEU A 360 -6.60 -32.59 38.91
C LEU A 360 -7.88 -32.20 38.14
N SER A 361 -8.82 -33.15 38.13
CA SER A 361 -10.25 -32.98 38.46
C SER A 361 -11.08 -31.88 37.76
N GLY A 362 -12.18 -32.30 37.12
CA GLY A 362 -13.32 -31.44 36.71
C GLY A 362 -14.12 -30.87 37.90
N PRO A 363 -15.43 -30.55 37.79
CA PRO A 363 -16.37 -30.71 36.66
C PRO A 363 -17.31 -29.48 36.43
N THR A 364 -18.40 -29.72 35.67
CA THR A 364 -19.74 -29.07 35.67
C THR A 364 -19.87 -27.73 34.92
N GLU A 365 -20.70 -27.68 33.86
CA GLU A 365 -22.15 -27.31 33.88
C GLU A 365 -22.34 -25.90 34.47
N ASP A 366 -23.00 -24.94 33.84
CA ASP A 366 -24.28 -25.00 33.16
C ASP A 366 -24.59 -23.63 32.52
N ASN A 367 -25.50 -23.63 31.54
CA ASN A 367 -26.51 -22.61 31.21
C ASN A 367 -26.28 -21.11 31.50
N VAL A 368 -26.71 -20.27 30.55
CA VAL A 368 -28.01 -19.54 30.63
C VAL A 368 -28.08 -18.52 29.49
N GLU A 369 -29.22 -18.60 28.79
CA GLU A 369 -29.73 -17.66 27.80
C GLU A 369 -29.90 -16.24 28.35
N GLY A 370 -29.77 -15.26 27.46
CA GLY A 370 -30.22 -13.88 27.63
C GLY A 370 -30.36 -13.19 26.29
#